data_AF-A0A3B9NJY2-F1
#
_entry.id   AF-A0A3B9NJY2-F1
#
_cell.length_a   1.000
_cell.length_b   1.000
_cell.length_c   1.000
_cell.angle_alpha   90.00
_cell.angle_beta   90.00
_cell.angle_gamma   90.00
#
_symmetry.space_group_name_H-M   'P 1'
#
loop_
_entity.id
_entity.type
_entity.pdbx_description
1 polymer ?
#
loop_
_entity_poly.entity_id
_entity_poly.type
_entity_poly.pdbx_seq_one_letter_code
_entity_poly.pdbx_strand_id
1 'polypeptide(L)'
;KGRNIDQFQPVGGVYKRLAESSTIFQQLEILDDKKIPICDTTRHDLRLRIKGKHLHKFLLWFDSQKEREISHWREFCEELILTNILDRVKFPHVNYKFLYRNPLYIHHSIFYECPEILIHEVFEFIPNESQRLELKKLLEEEKADSIYHWVSEDTIKRLGYTNDNRKPFSVAEHTISLFNKDFKVK
;
A
#
# COMPACT_ATOMS: atom_id res chain seq x y z
N LYS A 1 10.12 0.48 -6.19
CA LYS A 1 9.58 0.90 -7.52
C LYS A 1 8.32 0.10 -7.84
N GLY A 2 7.26 0.71 -8.36
CA GLY A 2 6.00 0.02 -8.67
C GLY A 2 6.16 -1.04 -9.77
N ARG A 3 5.42 -2.14 -9.66
CA ARG A 3 5.48 -3.26 -10.63
C ARG A 3 4.80 -2.95 -11.96
N ASN A 4 3.71 -2.17 -11.93
CA ASN A 4 2.85 -1.92 -13.09
C ASN A 4 2.99 -0.52 -13.69
N ILE A 5 3.45 0.45 -12.90
CA ILE A 5 3.63 1.85 -13.31
C ILE A 5 5.03 2.26 -12.90
N ASP A 6 5.76 2.91 -13.79
CA ASP A 6 7.12 3.41 -13.54
C ASP A 6 7.11 4.64 -12.61
N GLN A 7 6.79 4.36 -11.35
CA GLN A 7 6.78 5.33 -10.27
C GLN A 7 7.13 4.65 -8.95
N PHE A 8 7.73 5.40 -8.04
CA PHE A 8 7.93 5.00 -6.66
C PHE A 8 6.68 5.26 -5.85
N GLN A 9 6.44 4.38 -4.90
CA GLN A 9 5.29 4.38 -4.00
C GLN A 9 5.79 3.91 -2.63
N PRO A 10 5.05 4.21 -1.54
CA PRO A 10 5.44 3.76 -0.21
C PRO A 10 5.51 2.24 -0.15
N VAL A 11 6.27 1.73 0.82
CA VAL A 11 6.27 0.29 1.11
C VAL A 11 4.88 -0.11 1.59
N GLY A 12 4.24 -1.03 0.88
CA GLY A 12 2.89 -1.46 1.17
C GLY A 12 2.17 -2.07 -0.02
N GLY A 13 0.92 -2.43 0.19
CA GLY A 13 0.10 -3.02 -0.87
C GLY A 13 -1.33 -3.22 -0.42
N VAL A 14 -1.99 -4.22 -1.01
CA VAL A 14 -3.42 -4.43 -0.82
C VAL A 14 -3.66 -5.59 0.13
N TYR A 15 -4.54 -5.38 1.11
CA TYR A 15 -4.96 -6.44 2.01
C TYR A 15 -5.47 -7.65 1.24
N LYS A 16 -5.16 -8.84 1.76
CA LYS A 16 -5.73 -10.08 1.26
C LYS A 16 -6.91 -10.56 2.10
N ARG A 17 -7.87 -11.23 1.46
CA ARG A 17 -8.91 -12.01 2.14
C ARG A 17 -8.38 -13.40 2.48
N LEU A 18 -8.92 -14.01 3.53
CA LEU A 18 -8.69 -15.43 3.83
C LEU A 18 -9.77 -16.31 3.17
N ALA A 19 -9.51 -17.60 3.03
CA ALA A 19 -10.39 -18.52 2.31
C ALA A 19 -11.80 -18.62 2.95
N GLU A 20 -11.85 -18.48 4.28
CA GLU A 20 -13.03 -18.51 5.14
C GLU A 20 -14.04 -17.41 4.77
N SER A 21 -13.58 -16.29 4.22
CA SER A 21 -14.45 -15.17 3.79
C SER A 21 -15.32 -15.49 2.57
N SER A 22 -15.21 -16.69 1.97
CA SER A 22 -15.97 -17.08 0.77
C SER A 22 -17.48 -17.01 0.95
N THR A 23 -17.99 -17.38 2.13
CA THR A 23 -19.43 -17.33 2.42
C THR A 23 -19.96 -15.91 2.36
N ILE A 24 -19.29 -14.96 3.03
CA ILE A 24 -19.73 -13.56 3.03
C ILE A 24 -19.53 -12.91 1.66
N PHE A 25 -18.47 -13.26 0.92
CA PHE A 25 -18.26 -12.77 -0.44
C PHE A 25 -19.40 -13.21 -1.39
N GLN A 26 -19.85 -14.46 -1.28
CA GLN A 26 -20.99 -14.96 -2.06
C GLN A 26 -22.29 -14.23 -1.69
N GLN A 27 -22.55 -14.02 -0.39
CA GLN A 27 -23.73 -13.28 0.09
C GLN A 27 -23.76 -11.82 -0.37
N LEU A 28 -22.58 -11.18 -0.45
CA LEU A 28 -22.42 -9.81 -0.88
C LEU A 28 -22.30 -9.67 -2.41
N GLU A 29 -22.40 -10.77 -3.16
CA GLU A 29 -22.29 -10.80 -4.62
C GLU A 29 -20.99 -10.13 -5.11
N ILE A 30 -19.88 -10.35 -4.38
CA ILE A 30 -18.57 -9.76 -4.70
C ILE A 30 -17.98 -10.43 -5.94
N LEU A 31 -17.46 -9.61 -6.84
CA LEU A 31 -16.79 -10.04 -8.06
C LEU A 31 -15.33 -9.60 -8.01
N ASP A 32 -14.43 -10.41 -8.57
CA ASP A 32 -13.05 -10.01 -8.80
C ASP A 32 -12.99 -8.85 -9.80
N ASP A 33 -12.00 -7.96 -9.65
CA ASP A 33 -11.77 -6.94 -10.66
C ASP A 33 -11.16 -7.55 -11.93
N LYS A 34 -11.79 -7.29 -13.09
CA LYS A 34 -11.39 -7.87 -14.38
C LYS A 34 -10.21 -7.15 -15.06
N LYS A 35 -9.83 -5.96 -14.58
CA LYS A 35 -8.80 -5.11 -15.20
C LYS A 35 -7.39 -5.42 -14.66
N ILE A 36 -7.26 -6.12 -13.54
CA ILE A 36 -5.97 -6.62 -13.02
C ILE A 36 -5.94 -8.15 -13.11
N PRO A 37 -4.98 -8.75 -13.85
CA PRO A 37 -4.82 -10.19 -13.88
C PRO A 37 -4.57 -10.78 -12.50
N ILE A 38 -5.25 -11.88 -12.19
CA ILE A 38 -4.98 -12.67 -10.98
C ILE A 38 -3.70 -13.46 -11.21
N CYS A 39 -2.68 -13.21 -10.40
CA CYS A 39 -1.43 -13.95 -10.34
C CYS A 39 -1.10 -14.29 -8.88
N ASP A 40 0.02 -14.97 -8.62
CA ASP A 40 0.36 -15.42 -7.26
C ASP A 40 0.47 -14.28 -6.25
N THR A 41 0.88 -13.08 -6.69
CA THR A 41 0.97 -11.91 -5.82
C THR A 41 -0.33 -11.13 -5.67
N THR A 42 -1.28 -11.23 -6.61
CA THR A 42 -2.57 -10.51 -6.57
C THR A 42 -3.75 -11.38 -6.14
N ARG A 43 -3.52 -12.69 -6.00
CA ARG A 43 -4.52 -13.63 -5.52
C ARG A 43 -5.04 -13.20 -4.16
N HIS A 44 -6.37 -13.19 -4.03
CA HIS A 44 -7.09 -12.82 -2.81
C HIS A 44 -6.98 -11.35 -2.40
N ASP A 45 -6.40 -10.48 -3.23
CA ASP A 45 -6.39 -9.04 -2.95
C ASP A 45 -7.82 -8.51 -2.81
N LEU A 46 -8.00 -7.58 -1.88
CA LEU A 46 -9.23 -6.83 -1.69
C LEU A 46 -9.39 -5.71 -2.75
N ARG A 47 -9.06 -6.03 -4.01
CA ARG A 47 -9.40 -5.24 -5.21
C ARG A 47 -10.60 -5.89 -5.88
N LEU A 48 -11.79 -5.42 -5.53
CA LEU A 48 -13.02 -6.16 -5.79
C LEU A 48 -14.17 -5.22 -6.13
N ARG A 49 -15.16 -5.78 -6.84
CA ARG A 49 -16.37 -5.08 -7.26
C ARG A 49 -17.55 -5.57 -6.46
N ILE A 50 -18.34 -4.63 -5.95
CA ILE A 50 -19.51 -4.91 -5.14
C ILE A 50 -20.69 -4.05 -5.62
N LYS A 51 -21.90 -4.59 -5.53
CA LYS A 51 -23.13 -3.81 -5.76
C LYS A 51 -23.29 -2.80 -4.63
N GLY A 52 -23.60 -1.54 -4.96
CA GLY A 52 -23.71 -0.46 -3.96
C GLY A 52 -24.65 -0.77 -2.78
N LYS A 53 -25.73 -1.53 -2.99
CA LYS A 53 -26.65 -1.99 -1.92
C LYS A 53 -25.95 -2.78 -0.79
N HIS A 54 -24.83 -3.44 -1.10
CA HIS A 54 -24.08 -4.28 -0.18
C HIS A 54 -22.84 -3.59 0.41
N LEU A 55 -22.52 -2.37 -0.04
CA LEU A 55 -21.31 -1.65 0.38
C LEU A 55 -21.22 -1.49 1.91
N HIS A 56 -22.31 -1.08 2.56
CA HIS A 56 -22.32 -0.90 4.01
C HIS A 56 -21.97 -2.20 4.77
N LYS A 57 -22.46 -3.35 4.29
CA LYS A 57 -22.15 -4.66 4.89
C LYS A 57 -20.69 -5.05 4.68
N PHE A 58 -20.14 -4.74 3.50
CA PHE A 58 -18.73 -4.95 3.23
C PHE A 58 -17.84 -4.12 4.14
N LEU A 59 -18.16 -2.83 4.34
CA LEU A 59 -17.40 -1.97 5.24
C LEU A 59 -17.44 -2.48 6.69
N LEU A 60 -18.61 -2.91 7.17
CA LEU A 60 -18.74 -3.54 8.50
C LEU A 60 -17.90 -4.82 8.61
N TRP A 61 -17.89 -5.66 7.58
CA TRP A 61 -17.03 -6.85 7.53
C TRP A 61 -15.54 -6.47 7.53
N PHE A 62 -15.14 -5.50 6.71
CA PHE A 62 -13.76 -5.03 6.64
C PHE A 62 -13.27 -4.50 8.00
N ASP A 63 -14.11 -3.71 8.68
CA ASP A 63 -13.81 -3.14 10.00
C ASP A 63 -13.81 -4.17 11.11
N SER A 64 -14.53 -5.29 10.94
CA SER A 64 -14.51 -6.40 11.89
C SER A 64 -13.17 -7.12 11.96
N GLN A 65 -12.29 -6.94 10.96
CA GLN A 65 -10.99 -7.61 10.82
C GLN A 65 -11.06 -9.14 10.75
N LYS A 66 -12.26 -9.71 10.64
CA LYS A 66 -12.45 -11.16 10.54
C LYS A 66 -12.15 -11.64 9.13
N GLU A 67 -11.48 -12.80 9.04
CA GLU A 67 -11.28 -13.54 7.78
C GLU A 67 -10.56 -12.73 6.69
N ARG A 68 -9.73 -11.76 7.11
CA ARG A 68 -8.83 -11.00 6.25
C ARG A 68 -7.46 -10.85 6.88
N GLU A 69 -6.51 -10.42 6.07
CA GLU A 69 -5.20 -9.97 6.52
C GLU A 69 -5.34 -8.77 7.46
N ILE A 70 -4.64 -8.84 8.59
CA ILE A 70 -4.57 -7.79 9.62
C ILE A 70 -3.12 -7.34 9.90
N SER A 71 -2.14 -8.06 9.34
CA SER A 71 -0.71 -7.80 9.52
C SER A 71 -0.12 -7.19 8.26
N HIS A 72 0.81 -6.25 8.43
CA HIS A 72 1.54 -5.61 7.32
C HIS A 72 2.85 -6.32 7.02
N TRP A 73 3.12 -7.41 7.73
CA TRP A 73 4.35 -8.17 7.61
C TRP A 73 4.58 -8.76 6.22
N ARG A 74 3.51 -9.23 5.58
CA ARG A 74 3.58 -9.77 4.23
C ARG A 74 4.10 -8.73 3.24
N GLU A 75 3.51 -7.53 3.21
CA GLU A 75 3.93 -6.46 2.30
C GLU A 75 5.37 -6.01 2.56
N PHE A 76 5.75 -5.86 3.84
CA PHE A 76 7.14 -5.57 4.21
C PHE A 76 8.11 -6.64 3.66
N CYS A 77 7.75 -7.92 3.81
CA CYS A 77 8.56 -9.02 3.29
C CYS A 77 8.63 -8.99 1.76
N GLU A 78 7.49 -8.88 1.08
CA GLU A 78 7.42 -8.90 -0.39
C GLU A 78 8.20 -7.76 -1.03
N GLU A 79 8.14 -6.57 -0.45
CA GLU A 79 8.73 -5.39 -1.06
C GLU A 79 10.17 -5.09 -0.62
N LEU A 80 10.57 -5.48 0.59
CA LEU A 80 11.89 -5.17 1.12
C LEU A 80 12.80 -6.39 1.30
N ILE A 81 12.25 -7.52 1.75
CA ILE A 81 13.05 -8.73 2.04
C ILE A 81 13.27 -9.56 0.77
N LEU A 82 12.20 -9.88 0.03
CA LEU A 82 12.29 -10.69 -1.19
C LEU A 82 12.99 -9.96 -2.34
N THR A 83 13.05 -8.63 -2.29
CA THR A 83 13.81 -7.80 -3.23
C THR A 83 15.27 -7.63 -2.84
N ASN A 84 15.71 -8.21 -1.71
CA ASN A 84 17.04 -8.07 -1.13
C ASN A 84 17.45 -6.62 -0.80
N ILE A 85 16.48 -5.72 -0.61
CA ILE A 85 16.75 -4.37 -0.08
C ILE A 85 17.15 -4.46 1.40
N LEU A 86 16.50 -5.35 2.14
CA LEU A 86 16.78 -5.63 3.54
C LEU A 86 17.04 -7.13 3.77
N ASP A 87 17.90 -7.44 4.73
CA ASP A 87 18.23 -8.81 5.10
C ASP A 87 17.21 -9.40 6.08
N ARG A 88 16.65 -10.56 5.74
CA ARG A 88 15.71 -11.32 6.59
C ARG A 88 16.29 -11.66 7.96
N VAL A 89 17.59 -11.91 8.06
CA VAL A 89 18.25 -12.24 9.33
C VAL A 89 18.26 -11.03 10.26
N LYS A 90 18.43 -9.82 9.71
CA LYS A 90 18.42 -8.55 10.46
C LYS A 90 16.99 -8.05 10.73
N PHE A 91 16.05 -8.41 9.88
CA PHE A 91 14.63 -8.12 10.01
C PHE A 91 13.82 -9.42 10.14
N PRO A 92 13.91 -10.15 11.26
CA PRO A 92 13.11 -11.36 11.47
C PRO A 92 11.64 -11.04 11.79
N HIS A 93 11.40 -9.86 12.38
CA HIS A 93 10.09 -9.26 12.63
C HIS A 93 10.25 -7.74 12.68
N VAL A 94 9.15 -7.01 12.56
CA VAL A 94 9.10 -5.55 12.61
C VAL A 94 8.00 -5.10 13.53
N ASN A 95 8.25 -4.00 14.24
CA ASN A 95 7.21 -3.29 14.97
C ASN A 95 6.72 -2.13 14.10
N TYR A 96 5.42 -1.89 14.15
CA TYR A 96 4.81 -0.74 13.50
C TYR A 96 3.62 -0.29 14.33
N LYS A 97 3.25 0.98 14.18
CA LYS A 97 2.15 1.60 14.88
C LYS A 97 1.16 2.16 13.87
N PHE A 98 -0.10 1.80 14.02
CA PHE A 98 -1.18 2.43 13.26
C PHE A 98 -1.24 3.92 13.58
N LEU A 99 -1.26 4.77 12.55
CA LEU A 99 -1.42 6.21 12.71
C LEU A 99 -2.88 6.61 12.48
N TYR A 100 -3.38 6.36 11.28
CA TYR A 100 -4.74 6.72 10.88
C TYR A 100 -5.16 6.00 9.62
N ARG A 101 -6.46 6.07 9.34
CA ARG A 101 -7.06 5.73 8.05
C ARG A 101 -7.57 7.01 7.40
N ASN A 102 -7.32 7.17 6.10
CA ASN A 102 -7.90 8.28 5.34
C ASN A 102 -9.45 8.19 5.33
N PRO A 103 -10.17 9.32 5.23
CA PRO A 103 -11.62 9.31 5.21
C PRO A 103 -12.13 8.50 4.01
N LEU A 104 -13.20 7.74 4.22
CA LEU A 104 -13.89 7.10 3.11
C LEU A 104 -14.59 8.16 2.26
N TYR A 105 -14.31 8.17 0.97
CA TYR A 105 -15.05 8.95 -0.02
C TYR A 105 -15.19 8.11 -1.29
N ILE A 106 -16.23 8.43 -2.05
CA ILE A 106 -16.47 7.84 -3.36
C ILE A 106 -15.99 8.85 -4.40
N HIS A 107 -15.16 8.39 -5.33
CA HIS A 107 -14.78 9.15 -6.51
C HIS A 107 -14.97 8.28 -7.75
N HIS A 108 -15.00 8.89 -8.93
CA HIS A 108 -15.10 8.12 -10.17
C HIS A 108 -13.71 7.72 -10.65
N SER A 109 -13.46 6.41 -10.71
CA SER A 109 -12.20 5.90 -11.26
C SER A 109 -12.29 5.84 -12.78
N ILE A 110 -11.48 6.65 -13.46
CA ILE A 110 -11.41 6.65 -14.93
C ILE A 110 -10.92 5.30 -15.46
N PHE A 111 -9.96 4.67 -14.78
CA PHE A 111 -9.36 3.41 -15.20
C PHE A 111 -10.32 2.23 -15.06
N TYR A 112 -11.07 2.16 -13.96
CA TYR A 112 -12.03 1.09 -13.68
C TYR A 112 -13.43 1.37 -14.21
N GLU A 113 -13.67 2.58 -14.71
CA GLU A 113 -14.93 3.07 -15.28
C GLU A 113 -16.11 2.91 -14.30
N CYS A 114 -15.87 3.11 -13.00
CA CYS A 114 -16.89 2.98 -11.97
C CYS A 114 -16.60 3.86 -10.73
N PRO A 115 -17.61 4.11 -9.88
CA PRO A 115 -17.37 4.67 -8.56
C PRO A 115 -16.44 3.76 -7.75
N GLU A 116 -15.42 4.35 -7.14
CA GLU A 116 -14.36 3.67 -6.39
C GLU A 116 -14.25 4.26 -4.98
N ILE A 117 -13.97 3.36 -4.02
CA ILE A 117 -13.61 3.68 -2.64
C ILE A 117 -12.23 3.12 -2.40
N LEU A 118 -11.32 3.97 -1.95
CA LEU A 118 -9.99 3.57 -1.54
C LEU A 118 -9.90 3.61 -0.01
N ILE A 119 -9.47 2.50 0.58
CA ILE A 119 -9.20 2.39 2.01
C ILE A 119 -7.69 2.41 2.19
N HIS A 120 -7.16 3.54 2.65
CA HIS A 120 -5.74 3.70 2.95
C HIS A 120 -5.55 3.78 4.46
N GLU A 121 -4.79 2.83 5.01
CA GLU A 121 -4.36 2.81 6.39
C GLU A 121 -2.86 3.10 6.44
N VAL A 122 -2.46 4.09 7.26
CA VAL A 122 -1.08 4.57 7.37
C VAL A 122 -0.48 4.04 8.67
N PHE A 123 0.73 3.48 8.55
CA PHE A 123 1.47 2.91 9.66
C PHE A 123 2.86 3.56 9.74
N GLU A 124 3.31 3.81 10.97
CA GLU A 124 4.67 4.21 11.27
C GLU A 124 5.52 2.98 11.57
N PHE A 125 6.62 2.80 10.85
CA PHE A 125 7.59 1.75 11.13
C PHE A 125 8.43 2.10 12.36
N ILE A 126 8.54 1.17 13.31
CA ILE A 126 9.28 1.33 14.57
C ILE A 126 10.45 0.33 14.59
N PRO A 127 11.62 0.71 14.04
CA PRO A 127 12.78 -0.15 14.07
C PRO A 127 13.39 -0.22 15.48
N ASN A 128 13.92 -1.40 15.84
CA ASN A 128 14.84 -1.50 16.98
C ASN A 128 16.23 -0.93 16.62
N GLU A 129 17.15 -0.86 17.58
CA GLU A 129 18.48 -0.28 17.36
C GLU A 129 19.26 -0.98 16.23
N SER A 130 19.27 -2.33 16.20
CA SER A 130 19.95 -3.08 15.13
C SER A 130 19.38 -2.77 13.75
N GLN A 131 18.05 -2.75 13.63
CA GLN A 131 17.34 -2.39 12.40
C GLN A 131 17.63 -0.94 12.00
N ARG A 132 17.67 0.00 12.95
CA ARG A 132 18.00 1.40 12.70
C ARG A 132 19.40 1.55 12.12
N LEU A 133 20.38 0.81 12.63
CA LEU A 133 21.75 0.81 12.07
C LEU A 133 21.74 0.32 10.63
N GLU A 134 20.98 -0.72 10.31
CA GLU A 134 20.89 -1.24 8.95
C GLU A 134 20.23 -0.25 7.99
N LEU A 135 19.15 0.42 8.41
CA LEU A 135 18.49 1.46 7.60
C LEU A 135 19.41 2.65 7.32
N LYS A 136 20.25 3.04 8.29
CA LYS A 136 21.25 4.10 8.09
C LYS A 136 22.29 3.71 7.03
N LYS A 137 22.79 2.47 7.07
CA LYS A 137 23.69 1.96 6.04
C LYS A 137 23.00 1.95 4.66
N LEU A 138 21.75 1.49 4.60
CA LEU A 138 20.98 1.46 3.37
C LEU A 138 20.77 2.87 2.75
N LEU A 139 20.62 3.88 3.61
CA LEU A 139 20.56 5.29 3.20
C LEU A 139 21.90 5.78 2.65
N GLU A 140 23.02 5.43 3.28
CA GLU A 140 24.37 5.80 2.83
C GLU A 140 24.78 5.10 1.52
N GLU A 141 24.27 3.90 1.29
CA GLU A 141 24.54 3.09 0.09
C GLU A 141 23.59 3.38 -1.09
N GLU A 142 22.59 4.26 -0.90
CA GLU A 142 21.63 4.60 -1.95
C GLU A 142 22.33 5.21 -3.18
N LYS A 143 21.97 4.70 -4.36
CA LYS A 143 22.44 5.19 -5.65
C LYS A 143 21.28 5.76 -6.46
N ALA A 144 21.60 6.56 -7.47
CA ALA A 144 20.59 7.18 -8.34
C ALA A 144 19.76 6.14 -9.13
N ASP A 145 20.31 4.95 -9.39
CA ASP A 145 19.66 3.84 -10.09
C ASP A 145 19.06 2.78 -9.14
N SER A 146 19.02 3.05 -7.83
CA SER A 146 18.44 2.15 -6.84
C SER A 146 16.95 1.86 -7.12
N ILE A 147 16.52 0.63 -6.79
CA ILE A 147 15.10 0.22 -6.88
C ILE A 147 14.23 0.75 -5.73
N TYR A 148 14.86 1.45 -4.79
CA TYR A 148 14.28 2.17 -3.66
C TYR A 148 14.89 3.58 -3.60
N HIS A 149 14.14 4.53 -3.03
CA HIS A 149 14.65 5.87 -2.75
C HIS A 149 14.19 6.36 -1.39
N TRP A 150 15.09 7.05 -0.69
CA TRP A 150 14.74 7.81 0.51
C TRP A 150 14.31 9.22 0.11
N VAL A 151 13.11 9.61 0.51
CA VAL A 151 12.49 10.85 0.03
C VAL A 151 11.98 11.71 1.17
N SER A 152 12.09 13.02 1.01
CA SER A 152 11.48 13.99 1.92
C SER A 152 9.99 14.17 1.63
N GLU A 153 9.26 14.72 2.60
CA GLU A 153 7.86 15.11 2.42
C GLU A 153 7.69 16.12 1.26
N ASP A 154 8.63 17.05 1.07
CA ASP A 154 8.58 18.02 -0.03
C ASP A 154 8.70 17.32 -1.39
N THR A 155 9.64 16.38 -1.50
CA THR A 155 9.81 15.56 -2.72
C THR A 155 8.54 14.78 -3.05
N ILE A 156 7.86 14.23 -2.04
CA ILE A 156 6.58 13.52 -2.22
C ILE A 156 5.49 14.48 -2.70
N LYS A 157 5.32 15.64 -2.04
CA LYS A 157 4.34 16.67 -2.43
C LYS A 157 4.55 17.16 -3.86
N ARG A 158 5.81 17.18 -4.29
CA ARG A 158 6.21 17.56 -5.64
C ARG A 158 6.39 16.36 -6.57
N LEU A 159 5.79 15.21 -6.30
CA LEU A 159 5.75 14.04 -7.21
C LEU A 159 7.14 13.57 -7.72
N GLY A 160 8.18 13.74 -6.91
CA GLY A 160 9.56 13.37 -7.23
C GLY A 160 10.46 14.51 -7.72
N TYR A 161 9.97 15.76 -7.80
CA TYR A 161 10.84 16.90 -8.06
C TYR A 161 11.69 17.25 -6.84
N THR A 162 12.99 17.47 -7.06
CA THR A 162 13.95 17.98 -6.07
C THR A 162 13.95 19.51 -6.02
N ASN A 163 14.61 20.08 -5.00
CA ASN A 163 14.66 21.54 -4.79
C ASN A 163 15.25 22.32 -5.98
N ASP A 164 16.13 21.71 -6.76
CA ASP A 164 16.71 22.25 -7.99
C ASP A 164 15.84 22.03 -9.24
N ASN A 165 14.56 21.70 -9.07
CA ASN A 165 13.58 21.44 -10.14
C ASN A 165 13.92 20.27 -11.08
N ARG A 166 14.82 19.37 -10.68
CA ARG A 166 15.06 18.12 -11.41
C ARG A 166 14.04 17.07 -10.98
N LYS A 167 13.69 16.16 -11.89
CA LYS A 167 12.82 15.02 -11.60
C LYS A 167 13.58 13.71 -11.83
N PRO A 168 14.44 13.29 -10.89
CA PRO A 168 15.23 12.07 -11.03
C PRO A 168 14.35 10.81 -11.11
N PHE A 169 13.19 10.83 -10.46
CA PHE A 169 12.22 9.75 -10.45
C PHE A 169 10.80 10.29 -10.30
N SER A 170 9.80 9.46 -10.62
CA SER A 170 8.39 9.77 -10.37
C SER A 170 7.93 9.19 -9.04
N VAL A 171 7.18 9.95 -8.26
CA VAL A 171 6.49 9.47 -7.05
C VAL A 171 4.98 9.46 -7.31
N ALA A 172 4.31 8.39 -6.91
CA ALA A 172 2.88 8.22 -7.08
C ALA A 172 2.09 9.29 -6.31
N GLU A 173 1.04 9.86 -6.91
CA GLU A 173 0.27 10.97 -6.33
C GLU A 173 -0.34 10.62 -4.96
N HIS A 174 -0.84 9.40 -4.81
CA HIS A 174 -1.44 8.94 -3.55
C HIS A 174 -0.47 8.90 -2.37
N THR A 175 0.85 8.93 -2.60
CA THR A 175 1.89 8.93 -1.54
C THR A 175 1.71 10.10 -0.56
N ILE A 176 1.08 11.20 -0.99
CA ILE A 176 0.76 12.33 -0.09
C ILE A 176 -0.19 11.95 1.06
N SER A 177 -0.94 10.84 0.91
CA SER A 177 -1.83 10.34 1.96
C SER A 177 -1.08 9.91 3.23
N LEU A 178 0.25 9.74 3.16
CA LEU A 178 1.10 9.46 4.33
C LEU A 178 1.18 10.63 5.32
N PHE A 179 0.97 11.88 4.85
CA PHE A 179 1.07 13.09 5.68
C PHE A 179 -0.26 13.85 5.76
N ASN A 180 -1.12 13.70 4.76
CA ASN A 180 -2.43 14.33 4.72
C ASN A 180 -3.53 13.32 5.02
N LYS A 181 -3.95 13.27 6.28
CA LYS A 181 -5.06 12.41 6.73
C LYS A 181 -6.35 12.65 5.96
N ASP A 182 -6.59 13.87 5.48
CA ASP A 182 -7.81 14.28 4.79
C ASP A 182 -7.68 14.16 3.26
N PHE A 183 -6.59 13.56 2.77
CA PHE A 183 -6.35 13.38 1.34
C PHE A 183 -7.48 12.60 0.67
N LYS A 184 -7.92 13.11 -0.48
CA LYS A 184 -8.86 12.47 -1.39
C LYS A 184 -8.27 12.51 -2.79
N VAL A 185 -8.21 11.36 -3.44
CA VAL A 185 -7.94 11.23 -4.87
C VAL A 185 -9.02 12.03 -5.61
N LYS A 186 -8.56 12.85 -6.54
CA LYS A 186 -9.41 13.74 -7.33
C LYS A 186 -10.01 13.01 -8.52
#